data_AF-A0A965DNM3-F1
#
_entry.id   AF-A0A965DNM3-F1
#
_cell.length_a   1.000
_cell.length_b   1.000
_cell.length_c   1.000
_cell.angle_alpha   90.00
_cell.angle_beta   90.00
_cell.angle_gamma   90.00
#
_symmetry.space_group_name_H-M   'P 1'
#
loop_
_entity.id
_entity.type
_entity.pdbx_description
1 polymer ?
#
loop_
_entity_poly.entity_id
_entity_poly.type
_entity_poly.pdbx_seq_one_letter_code
_entity_poly.pdbx_strand_id
1 'polypeptide(L)'
;LAIGATLQNIVNASQVVLLVNGIGVPFNLTSGALTANATLQAGNNTVVISATNSCGTDVETNSIVFNPCKAPTVTINQPVTSGSTVSSATFNFTATLENVSQSNQVALSLNGNAVTNFQLVNGQLSATLTLNNGVNTIVLSANNGCGVAQQATTLTLSTCNSPSVSIQTANGQTVSNGTFSFAAQVQEIANATGLSFMVNGQITPITLVGNSATATATLQNGQNTLMLSATNACGTDTKSIQVNYVPCTTPSVSVQNTNNSTVTSASYVLNATVTGVTQAQVSVTLNGIPVNNFTLNGSNLSASLALTPGANHVVIVAQNTCGFDRGDLNVMYQNCTAPQVTVGTMSDTVAQGILTYTASLNNMPSVQGIGLTLNGQSVSNYSYMNGVLSANLNLANGDNTVILT
;
A
#
# COMPACT_ATOMS: atom_id res chain seq x y z
N LEU A 1 -53.59 -49.30 -32.56
CA LEU A 1 -54.15 -50.66 -32.53
C LEU A 1 -54.76 -50.96 -33.89
N ALA A 2 -54.32 -52.04 -34.54
CA ALA A 2 -55.02 -52.58 -35.70
C ALA A 2 -56.14 -53.51 -35.21
N ILE A 3 -57.36 -53.28 -35.67
CA ILE A 3 -58.56 -54.04 -35.30
C ILE A 3 -58.99 -54.83 -36.54
N GLY A 4 -59.17 -56.14 -36.36
CA GLY A 4 -59.70 -57.04 -37.37
C GLY A 4 -60.85 -57.86 -36.79
N ALA A 5 -61.95 -57.98 -37.53
CA ALA A 5 -63.08 -58.83 -37.17
C ALA A 5 -63.74 -59.44 -38.41
N THR A 6 -64.40 -60.58 -38.25
CA THR A 6 -65.17 -61.23 -39.32
C THR A 6 -66.64 -61.22 -38.94
N LEU A 7 -67.45 -60.58 -39.76
CA LEU A 7 -68.89 -60.43 -39.59
C LEU A 7 -69.61 -61.33 -40.61
N GLN A 8 -70.57 -62.11 -40.14
CA GLN A 8 -71.41 -62.97 -40.99
C GLN A 8 -72.78 -62.34 -41.16
N ASN A 9 -73.39 -62.48 -42.34
CA ASN A 9 -74.73 -61.97 -42.66
C ASN A 9 -74.89 -60.44 -42.48
N ILE A 10 -73.79 -59.71 -42.69
CA ILE A 10 -73.73 -58.25 -42.74
C ILE A 10 -73.22 -57.84 -44.11
N VAL A 11 -73.98 -57.00 -44.82
CA VAL A 11 -73.71 -56.65 -46.22
C VAL A 11 -73.36 -55.18 -46.43
N ASN A 12 -73.77 -54.30 -45.50
CA ASN A 12 -73.52 -52.86 -45.58
C ASN A 12 -72.81 -52.33 -44.34
N ALA A 13 -71.86 -51.42 -44.52
CA ALA A 13 -71.15 -50.77 -43.40
C ALA A 13 -72.09 -49.99 -42.47
N SER A 14 -73.23 -49.50 -42.97
CA SER A 14 -74.26 -48.83 -42.16
C SER A 14 -74.92 -49.73 -41.11
N GLN A 15 -74.70 -51.04 -41.19
CA GLN A 15 -75.19 -52.03 -40.24
C GLN A 15 -74.23 -52.26 -39.07
N VAL A 16 -73.07 -51.60 -39.06
CA VAL A 16 -71.99 -51.86 -38.10
C VAL A 16 -71.59 -50.58 -37.39
N VAL A 17 -71.45 -50.68 -36.07
CA VAL A 17 -70.90 -49.62 -35.22
C VAL A 17 -69.63 -50.14 -34.57
N LEU A 18 -68.50 -49.47 -34.80
CA LEU A 18 -67.25 -49.69 -34.10
C LEU A 18 -66.98 -48.52 -33.16
N LEU A 19 -66.92 -48.80 -31.85
CA LEU A 19 -66.56 -47.83 -30.81
C LEU A 19 -65.26 -48.24 -30.14
N VAL A 20 -64.40 -47.26 -29.88
CA VAL A 20 -63.26 -47.40 -28.95
C VAL A 20 -63.43 -46.36 -27.86
N ASN A 21 -63.53 -46.81 -26.60
CA ASN A 21 -63.85 -45.98 -25.44
C ASN A 21 -65.13 -45.14 -25.62
N GLY A 22 -66.13 -45.69 -26.31
CA GLY A 22 -67.39 -45.02 -26.62
C GLY A 22 -67.33 -44.02 -27.79
N ILE A 23 -66.16 -43.82 -28.43
CA ILE A 23 -65.99 -42.93 -29.58
C ILE A 23 -66.01 -43.75 -30.87
N GLY A 24 -66.78 -43.32 -31.87
CA GLY A 24 -66.85 -43.96 -33.18
C GLY A 24 -65.52 -43.96 -33.92
N VAL A 25 -65.09 -45.12 -34.42
CA VAL A 25 -63.86 -45.29 -35.19
C VAL A 25 -64.19 -45.65 -36.64
N PRO A 26 -63.65 -44.93 -37.64
CA PRO A 26 -63.80 -45.29 -39.05
C PRO A 26 -63.22 -46.68 -39.34
N PHE A 27 -63.92 -47.48 -40.14
CA PHE A 27 -63.51 -48.83 -40.52
C PHE A 27 -63.79 -49.11 -42.00
N ASN A 28 -63.10 -50.10 -42.55
CA ASN A 28 -63.40 -50.69 -43.85
C ASN A 28 -64.08 -52.04 -43.66
N LEU A 29 -65.11 -52.33 -44.45
CA LEU A 29 -65.81 -53.61 -44.46
C LEU A 29 -65.85 -54.16 -45.88
N THR A 30 -65.18 -55.29 -46.12
CA THR A 30 -65.12 -55.94 -47.44
C THR A 30 -65.43 -57.42 -47.29
N SER A 31 -66.48 -57.90 -47.95
CA SER A 31 -66.89 -59.32 -47.91
C SER A 31 -66.99 -59.91 -46.50
N GLY A 32 -67.51 -59.13 -45.54
CA GLY A 32 -67.64 -59.52 -44.14
C GLY A 32 -66.38 -59.31 -43.28
N ALA A 33 -65.23 -58.94 -43.84
CA ALA A 33 -64.03 -58.62 -43.06
C ALA A 33 -63.99 -57.13 -42.70
N LEU A 34 -63.98 -56.82 -41.40
CA LEU A 34 -63.82 -55.48 -40.86
C LEU A 34 -62.36 -55.22 -40.53
N THR A 35 -61.82 -54.06 -40.97
CA THR A 35 -60.49 -53.57 -40.57
C THR A 35 -60.55 -52.11 -40.15
N ALA A 36 -59.84 -51.76 -39.07
CA ALA A 36 -59.74 -50.39 -38.59
C ALA A 36 -58.41 -50.14 -37.86
N ASN A 37 -58.02 -48.86 -37.77
CA ASN A 37 -56.92 -48.43 -36.92
C ASN A 37 -57.45 -47.45 -35.88
N ALA A 38 -57.15 -47.71 -34.61
CA ALA A 38 -57.55 -46.86 -33.50
C ALA A 38 -56.34 -46.45 -32.65
N THR A 39 -56.38 -45.23 -32.10
CA THR A 39 -55.46 -44.75 -31.07
C THR A 39 -55.94 -45.19 -29.69
N LEU A 40 -55.05 -45.73 -28.86
CA LEU A 40 -55.37 -46.11 -27.49
C LEU A 40 -55.01 -44.99 -26.51
N GLN A 41 -55.74 -44.90 -25.42
CA GLN A 41 -55.42 -44.07 -24.26
C GLN A 41 -54.68 -44.92 -23.21
N ALA A 42 -53.88 -44.29 -22.34
CA ALA A 42 -53.21 -44.99 -21.27
C ALA A 42 -54.24 -45.67 -20.34
N GLY A 43 -53.98 -46.93 -19.97
CA GLY A 43 -54.89 -47.74 -19.16
C GLY A 43 -55.82 -48.63 -19.99
N ASN A 44 -56.99 -48.96 -19.45
CA ASN A 44 -57.93 -49.87 -20.10
C ASN A 44 -58.65 -49.18 -21.26
N ASN A 45 -58.68 -49.82 -22.42
CA ASN A 45 -59.42 -49.39 -23.60
C ASN A 45 -60.45 -50.44 -23.97
N THR A 46 -61.70 -50.03 -24.12
CA THR A 46 -62.80 -50.94 -24.49
C THR A 46 -63.14 -50.76 -25.96
N VAL A 47 -63.07 -51.85 -26.72
CA VAL A 47 -63.46 -51.93 -28.12
C VAL A 47 -64.81 -52.62 -28.21
N VAL A 48 -65.80 -51.97 -28.80
CA VAL A 48 -67.15 -52.51 -29.00
C VAL A 48 -67.44 -52.56 -30.49
N ILE A 49 -67.86 -53.73 -30.97
CA ILE A 49 -68.37 -53.92 -32.33
C ILE A 49 -69.82 -54.37 -32.20
N SER A 50 -70.74 -53.58 -32.73
CA SER A 50 -72.16 -53.95 -32.83
C SER A 50 -72.53 -54.11 -34.29
N ALA A 51 -73.22 -55.19 -34.63
CA ALA A 51 -73.69 -55.47 -35.98
C ALA A 51 -75.19 -55.80 -35.97
N THR A 52 -75.96 -55.15 -36.84
CA THR A 52 -77.43 -55.25 -36.88
C THR A 52 -77.94 -55.59 -38.28
N ASN A 53 -78.75 -56.64 -38.38
CA ASN A 53 -79.54 -56.91 -39.59
C ASN A 53 -81.04 -56.98 -39.27
N SER A 54 -81.86 -57.33 -40.27
CA SER A 54 -83.32 -57.39 -40.11
C SER A 54 -83.80 -58.41 -39.08
N CYS A 55 -82.95 -59.37 -38.69
CA CYS A 55 -83.30 -60.44 -37.76
C CYS A 55 -82.83 -60.17 -36.33
N GLY A 56 -81.94 -59.19 -36.11
CA GLY A 56 -81.44 -58.87 -34.77
C GLY A 56 -80.12 -58.07 -34.75
N THR A 57 -79.61 -57.87 -33.54
CA THR A 57 -78.33 -57.21 -33.26
C THR A 57 -77.45 -58.12 -32.43
N ASP A 58 -76.17 -58.16 -32.79
CA ASP A 58 -75.11 -58.79 -32.00
C ASP A 58 -74.08 -57.74 -31.56
N VAL A 59 -73.49 -57.91 -30.37
CA VAL A 59 -72.55 -56.96 -29.78
C VAL A 59 -71.41 -57.69 -29.12
N GLU A 60 -70.20 -57.45 -29.62
CA GLU A 60 -68.97 -57.97 -29.04
C GLU A 60 -68.18 -56.85 -28.38
N THR A 61 -67.66 -57.14 -27.19
CA THR A 61 -66.86 -56.20 -26.40
C THR A 61 -65.56 -56.85 -25.97
N ASN A 62 -64.44 -56.20 -26.30
CA ASN A 62 -63.11 -56.63 -25.86
C ASN A 62 -62.40 -55.46 -25.15
N SER A 63 -61.55 -55.77 -24.16
CA SER A 63 -60.78 -54.77 -23.42
C SER A 63 -59.29 -55.00 -23.56
N ILE A 64 -58.54 -53.94 -23.83
CA ILE A 64 -57.09 -53.94 -24.03
C ILE A 64 -56.48 -52.90 -23.09
N VAL A 65 -55.53 -53.33 -22.26
CA VAL A 65 -54.77 -52.42 -21.40
C VAL A 65 -53.55 -51.91 -22.17
N PHE A 66 -53.50 -50.60 -22.40
CA PHE A 66 -52.35 -49.93 -23.01
C PHE A 66 -51.51 -49.24 -21.93
N ASN A 67 -50.35 -49.80 -21.65
CA ASN A 67 -49.38 -49.19 -20.74
C ASN A 67 -48.29 -48.50 -21.57
N PRO A 68 -48.40 -47.18 -21.83
CA PRO A 68 -47.35 -46.47 -22.56
C PRO A 68 -46.06 -46.54 -21.74
N CYS A 69 -44.99 -46.98 -22.39
CA CYS A 69 -43.69 -46.94 -21.75
C CYS A 69 -43.14 -45.51 -21.73
N LYS A 70 -42.35 -45.19 -20.71
CA LYS A 70 -41.82 -43.85 -20.47
C LYS A 70 -40.41 -43.73 -21.08
N ALA A 71 -40.14 -42.63 -21.77
CA ALA A 71 -38.78 -42.30 -22.20
C ALA A 71 -37.85 -42.12 -20.98
N PRO A 72 -36.53 -42.33 -21.15
CA PRO A 72 -35.60 -42.15 -20.05
C PRO A 72 -35.45 -40.66 -19.70
N THR A 73 -35.16 -40.36 -18.44
CA THR A 73 -34.72 -39.03 -18.00
C THR A 73 -33.28 -39.13 -17.51
N VAL A 74 -32.45 -38.14 -17.80
CA VAL A 74 -31.06 -38.07 -17.33
C VAL A 74 -30.88 -36.76 -16.56
N THR A 75 -30.26 -36.82 -15.39
CA THR A 75 -29.86 -35.65 -14.60
C THR A 75 -28.47 -35.87 -14.03
N ILE A 76 -27.51 -35.04 -14.43
CA ILE A 76 -26.16 -35.05 -13.85
C ILE A 76 -26.22 -34.43 -12.46
N ASN A 77 -25.74 -35.16 -11.44
CA ASN A 77 -25.67 -34.68 -10.06
C ASN A 77 -24.28 -34.14 -9.73
N GLN A 78 -23.22 -34.79 -10.24
CA GLN A 78 -21.85 -34.33 -10.09
C GLN A 78 -21.10 -34.37 -11.42
N PRO A 79 -20.49 -33.26 -11.88
CA PRO A 79 -20.41 -31.96 -11.19
C PRO A 79 -21.75 -31.21 -11.16
N VAL A 80 -22.06 -30.53 -10.04
CA VAL A 80 -23.25 -29.65 -9.91
C VAL A 80 -23.23 -28.51 -10.94
N THR A 81 -22.04 -27.92 -11.16
CA THR A 81 -21.87 -26.78 -12.06
C THR A 81 -20.95 -27.16 -13.22
N SER A 82 -21.48 -27.08 -14.44
CA SER A 82 -20.68 -27.27 -15.65
C SER A 82 -19.57 -26.21 -15.73
N GLY A 83 -18.35 -26.64 -16.06
CA GLY A 83 -17.16 -25.79 -16.16
C GLY A 83 -16.43 -25.54 -14.84
N SER A 84 -16.85 -26.17 -13.75
CA SER A 84 -16.14 -26.14 -12.47
C SER A 84 -14.71 -26.68 -12.59
N THR A 85 -13.82 -26.26 -11.67
CA THR A 85 -12.41 -26.66 -11.65
C THR A 85 -12.13 -27.57 -10.46
N VAL A 86 -11.33 -28.62 -10.71
CA VAL A 86 -10.84 -29.55 -9.68
C VAL A 86 -9.32 -29.68 -9.76
N SER A 87 -8.69 -30.08 -8.65
CA SER A 87 -7.24 -30.29 -8.54
C SER A 87 -6.83 -31.76 -8.59
N SER A 88 -7.78 -32.69 -8.45
CA SER A 88 -7.55 -34.13 -8.53
C SER A 88 -7.94 -34.67 -9.89
N ALA A 89 -7.04 -35.45 -10.52
CA ALA A 89 -7.34 -36.13 -11.78
C ALA A 89 -8.42 -37.21 -11.62
N THR A 90 -8.54 -37.82 -10.44
CA THR A 90 -9.61 -38.76 -10.14
C THR A 90 -10.86 -38.00 -9.70
N PHE A 91 -11.98 -38.20 -10.40
CA PHE A 91 -13.26 -37.54 -10.14
C PHE A 91 -14.41 -38.57 -10.04
N ASN A 92 -15.25 -38.44 -9.00
CA ASN A 92 -16.43 -39.28 -8.81
C ASN A 92 -17.64 -38.62 -9.47
N PHE A 93 -18.00 -39.11 -10.66
CA PHE A 93 -19.17 -38.69 -11.42
C PHE A 93 -20.43 -39.40 -10.91
N THR A 94 -21.51 -38.64 -10.71
CA THR A 94 -22.81 -39.20 -10.33
C THR A 94 -23.94 -38.59 -11.14
N ALA A 95 -24.96 -39.40 -11.42
CA ALA A 95 -26.15 -38.99 -12.16
C ALA A 95 -27.37 -39.80 -11.72
N THR A 96 -28.55 -39.23 -11.93
CA THR A 96 -29.85 -39.87 -11.72
C THR A 96 -30.48 -40.16 -13.07
N LEU A 97 -30.91 -41.40 -13.28
CA LEU A 97 -31.57 -41.90 -14.48
C LEU A 97 -32.95 -42.45 -14.09
N GLU A 98 -34.00 -41.94 -14.72
CA GLU A 98 -35.37 -42.44 -14.55
C GLU A 98 -35.80 -43.26 -15.77
N ASN A 99 -36.65 -44.27 -15.55
CA ASN A 99 -37.11 -45.21 -16.60
C ASN A 99 -35.96 -45.97 -17.29
N VAL A 100 -34.83 -46.12 -16.61
CA VAL A 100 -33.66 -46.89 -17.07
C VAL A 100 -33.40 -47.98 -16.04
N SER A 101 -33.52 -49.24 -16.45
CA SER A 101 -33.44 -50.39 -15.53
C SER A 101 -32.23 -51.29 -15.80
N GLN A 102 -31.51 -51.08 -16.90
CA GLN A 102 -30.40 -51.94 -17.32
C GLN A 102 -29.21 -51.10 -17.78
N SER A 103 -27.98 -51.50 -17.42
CA SER A 103 -26.77 -50.76 -17.78
C SER A 103 -26.50 -50.73 -19.29
N ASN A 104 -26.98 -51.72 -20.06
CA ASN A 104 -26.87 -51.73 -21.53
C ASN A 104 -27.73 -50.64 -22.20
N GLN A 105 -28.65 -50.01 -21.47
CA GLN A 105 -29.42 -48.86 -21.93
C GLN A 105 -28.63 -47.56 -21.77
N VAL A 106 -27.44 -47.57 -21.17
CA VAL A 106 -26.67 -46.36 -20.82
C VAL A 106 -25.36 -46.32 -21.59
N ALA A 107 -25.02 -45.14 -22.11
CA ALA A 107 -23.69 -44.84 -22.64
C ALA A 107 -23.13 -43.59 -21.97
N LEU A 108 -21.99 -43.75 -21.31
CA LEU A 108 -21.19 -42.68 -20.69
C LEU A 108 -19.89 -42.53 -21.47
N SER A 109 -19.46 -41.29 -21.73
CA SER A 109 -18.18 -41.00 -22.35
C SER A 109 -17.47 -39.85 -21.68
N LEU A 110 -16.13 -39.91 -21.70
CA LEU A 110 -15.21 -38.86 -21.25
C LEU A 110 -14.28 -38.51 -22.42
N ASN A 111 -14.33 -37.24 -22.85
CA ASN A 111 -13.55 -36.74 -23.99
C ASN A 111 -13.73 -37.59 -25.27
N GLY A 112 -14.95 -38.08 -25.49
CA GLY A 112 -15.30 -38.94 -26.63
C GLY A 112 -14.96 -40.43 -26.44
N ASN A 113 -14.24 -40.81 -25.39
CA ASN A 113 -13.93 -42.22 -25.09
C ASN A 113 -15.01 -42.84 -24.20
N ALA A 114 -15.47 -44.04 -24.53
CA ALA A 114 -16.49 -44.75 -23.76
C ALA A 114 -15.98 -45.14 -22.36
N VAL A 115 -16.80 -44.88 -21.34
CA VAL A 115 -16.57 -45.29 -19.94
C VAL A 115 -17.48 -46.49 -19.66
N THR A 116 -16.88 -47.67 -19.53
CA THR A 116 -17.63 -48.94 -19.39
C THR A 116 -17.74 -49.43 -17.94
N ASN A 117 -16.94 -48.90 -17.04
CA ASN A 117 -16.82 -49.31 -15.64
C ASN A 117 -17.68 -48.47 -14.67
N PHE A 118 -18.87 -48.05 -15.09
CA PHE A 118 -19.83 -47.39 -14.21
C PHE A 118 -20.71 -48.41 -13.47
N GLN A 119 -21.35 -47.97 -12.38
CA GLN A 119 -22.38 -48.73 -11.67
C GLN A 119 -23.72 -48.02 -11.79
N LEU A 120 -24.79 -48.79 -12.00
CA LEU A 120 -26.17 -48.30 -12.01
C LEU A 120 -26.98 -49.11 -11.00
N VAL A 121 -27.43 -48.46 -9.93
CA VAL A 121 -28.21 -49.08 -8.86
C VAL A 121 -29.42 -48.20 -8.56
N ASN A 122 -30.63 -48.75 -8.71
CA ASN A 122 -31.89 -48.04 -8.43
C ASN A 122 -32.00 -46.65 -9.10
N GLY A 123 -31.56 -46.55 -10.36
CA GLY A 123 -31.56 -45.28 -11.11
C GLY A 123 -30.44 -44.30 -10.73
N GLN A 124 -29.55 -44.65 -9.81
CA GLN A 124 -28.35 -43.87 -9.50
C GLN A 124 -27.15 -44.45 -10.24
N LEU A 125 -26.52 -43.62 -11.07
CA LEU A 125 -25.28 -43.95 -11.75
C LEU A 125 -24.08 -43.34 -11.00
N SER A 126 -23.04 -44.14 -10.81
CA SER A 126 -21.75 -43.68 -10.30
C SER A 126 -20.60 -44.20 -11.15
N ALA A 127 -19.63 -43.34 -11.47
CA ALA A 127 -18.41 -43.71 -12.19
C ALA A 127 -17.21 -42.94 -11.65
N THR A 128 -16.06 -43.60 -11.54
CA THR A 128 -14.79 -42.92 -11.27
C THR A 128 -14.12 -42.60 -12.60
N LEU A 129 -13.93 -41.31 -12.87
CA LEU A 129 -13.35 -40.77 -14.09
C LEU A 129 -11.90 -40.33 -13.83
N THR A 130 -11.01 -40.58 -14.79
CA THR A 130 -9.64 -40.06 -14.78
C THR A 130 -9.54 -38.93 -15.81
N LEU A 131 -9.46 -37.70 -15.33
CA LEU A 131 -9.46 -36.48 -16.13
C LEU A 131 -8.08 -36.22 -16.75
N ASN A 132 -8.08 -35.65 -17.95
CA ASN A 132 -6.89 -35.07 -18.56
C ASN A 132 -6.72 -33.62 -18.06
N ASN A 133 -5.47 -33.13 -17.99
CA ASN A 133 -5.24 -31.72 -17.62
C ASN A 133 -5.94 -30.79 -18.62
N GLY A 134 -6.61 -29.75 -18.11
CA GLY A 134 -7.47 -28.86 -18.91
C GLY A 134 -8.95 -29.27 -18.88
N VAL A 135 -9.70 -28.86 -19.90
CA VAL A 135 -11.16 -29.05 -19.97
C VAL A 135 -11.48 -30.49 -20.40
N ASN A 136 -12.33 -31.15 -19.62
CA ASN A 136 -12.85 -32.48 -19.92
C ASN A 136 -14.36 -32.40 -20.19
N THR A 137 -14.83 -33.08 -21.23
CA THR A 137 -16.25 -33.16 -21.59
C THR A 137 -16.80 -34.54 -21.23
N ILE A 138 -17.86 -34.57 -20.44
CA ILE A 138 -18.55 -35.78 -20.02
C ILE A 138 -19.92 -35.80 -20.69
N VAL A 139 -20.24 -36.88 -21.40
CA VAL A 139 -21.55 -37.06 -22.05
C VAL A 139 -22.18 -38.33 -21.52
N LEU A 140 -23.39 -38.21 -20.99
CA LEU A 140 -24.21 -39.31 -20.51
C LEU A 140 -25.48 -39.40 -21.35
N SER A 141 -25.78 -40.58 -21.86
CA SER A 141 -27.00 -40.85 -22.63
C SER A 141 -27.65 -42.15 -22.20
N ALA A 142 -28.97 -42.21 -22.34
CA ALA A 142 -29.75 -43.40 -22.06
C ALA A 142 -30.79 -43.65 -23.16
N ASN A 143 -30.99 -44.91 -23.52
CA ASN A 143 -31.98 -45.40 -24.47
C ASN A 143 -32.64 -46.68 -23.93
N ASN A 144 -33.92 -46.61 -23.61
CA ASN A 144 -34.67 -47.73 -23.06
C ASN A 144 -35.64 -48.39 -24.07
N GLY A 145 -35.48 -48.11 -25.37
CA GLY A 145 -36.37 -48.57 -26.45
C GLY A 145 -37.64 -47.73 -26.63
N CYS A 146 -38.01 -46.93 -25.63
CA CYS A 146 -39.15 -46.02 -25.67
C CYS A 146 -38.76 -44.57 -26.01
N GLY A 147 -37.48 -44.25 -25.87
CA GLY A 147 -36.93 -42.94 -26.22
C GLY A 147 -35.45 -42.85 -25.86
N VAL A 148 -34.87 -41.68 -26.12
CA VAL A 148 -33.47 -41.36 -25.85
C VAL A 148 -33.40 -40.06 -25.04
N ALA A 149 -32.56 -40.01 -24.02
CA ALA A 149 -32.19 -38.80 -23.31
C ALA A 149 -30.67 -38.66 -23.23
N GLN A 150 -30.17 -37.43 -23.31
CA GLN A 150 -28.74 -37.14 -23.28
C GLN A 150 -28.49 -35.85 -22.50
N GLN A 151 -27.40 -35.83 -21.73
CA GLN A 151 -26.88 -34.64 -21.10
C GLN A 151 -25.35 -34.61 -21.19
N ALA A 152 -24.80 -33.40 -21.30
CA ALA A 152 -23.37 -33.16 -21.31
C ALA A 152 -23.01 -32.14 -20.23
N THR A 153 -21.81 -32.27 -19.67
CA THR A 153 -21.23 -31.32 -18.73
C THR A 153 -19.72 -31.24 -18.96
N THR A 154 -19.11 -30.14 -18.55
CA THR A 154 -17.66 -29.95 -18.61
C THR A 154 -17.06 -29.85 -17.23
N LEU A 155 -15.81 -30.30 -17.07
CA LEU A 155 -15.05 -30.20 -15.83
C LEU A 155 -13.59 -29.90 -16.15
N THR A 156 -13.00 -28.88 -15.53
CA THR A 156 -11.61 -28.48 -15.77
C THR A 156 -10.70 -29.07 -14.70
N LEU A 157 -9.73 -29.90 -15.08
CA LEU A 157 -8.63 -30.28 -14.20
C LEU A 157 -7.52 -29.22 -14.32
N SER A 158 -7.16 -28.58 -13.20
CA SER A 158 -5.97 -27.74 -13.13
C SER A 158 -5.06 -28.27 -12.01
N THR A 159 -3.93 -28.86 -12.39
CA THR A 159 -2.91 -29.35 -11.44
C THR A 159 -1.88 -28.28 -11.07
N CYS A 160 -2.16 -27.02 -11.38
CA CYS A 160 -1.21 -25.94 -11.20
C CYS A 160 -1.42 -25.22 -9.88
N ASN A 161 -0.33 -25.04 -9.13
CA ASN A 161 -0.34 -24.37 -7.85
C ASN A 161 -0.28 -22.84 -8.04
N SER A 162 -1.10 -22.10 -7.30
CA SER A 162 -0.97 -20.64 -7.22
C SER A 162 0.36 -20.27 -6.53
N PRO A 163 0.98 -19.13 -6.90
CA PRO A 163 2.24 -18.72 -6.32
C PRO A 163 2.09 -18.33 -4.85
N SER A 164 3.19 -18.41 -4.10
CA SER A 164 3.23 -17.97 -2.70
C SER A 164 4.41 -17.02 -2.45
N VAL A 165 4.18 -15.93 -1.73
CA VAL A 165 5.18 -14.93 -1.35
C VAL A 165 5.32 -14.88 0.17
N SER A 166 6.56 -14.94 0.65
CA SER A 166 6.92 -14.79 2.06
C SER A 166 8.03 -13.75 2.22
N ILE A 167 7.68 -12.54 2.65
CA ILE A 167 8.64 -11.45 2.85
C ILE A 167 9.51 -11.77 4.08
N GLN A 168 10.83 -11.75 3.90
CA GLN A 168 11.80 -12.04 4.97
C GLN A 168 12.26 -10.78 5.70
N THR A 169 12.03 -9.61 5.11
CA THR A 169 12.37 -8.32 5.70
C THR A 169 11.32 -7.90 6.73
N ALA A 170 11.77 -7.40 7.88
CA ALA A 170 10.84 -7.02 8.95
C ALA A 170 10.07 -5.74 8.61
N ASN A 171 8.78 -5.76 8.93
CA ASN A 171 7.84 -4.67 8.69
C ASN A 171 7.94 -3.57 9.75
N GLY A 172 7.76 -2.31 9.34
CA GLY A 172 7.66 -1.15 10.25
C GLY A 172 8.99 -0.63 10.78
N GLN A 173 10.12 -1.05 10.19
CA GLN A 173 11.44 -0.59 10.64
C GLN A 173 11.72 0.85 10.25
N THR A 174 12.51 1.55 11.08
CA THR A 174 13.05 2.88 10.74
C THR A 174 14.53 2.75 10.37
N VAL A 175 14.93 3.34 9.24
CA VAL A 175 16.31 3.29 8.72
C VAL A 175 16.83 4.69 8.44
N SER A 176 18.16 4.84 8.47
CA SER A 176 18.85 6.12 8.22
C SER A 176 19.55 6.22 6.87
N ASN A 177 19.56 5.12 6.10
CA ASN A 177 20.08 5.06 4.74
C ASN A 177 18.92 5.05 3.73
N GLY A 178 19.03 5.86 2.67
CA GLY A 178 18.03 5.93 1.60
C GLY A 178 18.05 4.72 0.67
N THR A 179 19.07 3.87 0.73
CA THR A 179 19.08 2.56 0.05
C THR A 179 18.73 1.44 1.03
N PHE A 180 17.76 0.60 0.66
CA PHE A 180 17.27 -0.49 1.50
C PHE A 180 17.29 -1.83 0.75
N SER A 181 17.82 -2.88 1.39
CA SER A 181 17.87 -4.22 0.83
C SER A 181 16.57 -4.99 1.14
N PHE A 182 15.83 -5.35 0.11
CA PHE A 182 14.62 -6.15 0.20
C PHE A 182 14.89 -7.63 -0.11
N ALA A 183 14.28 -8.51 0.67
CA ALA A 183 14.36 -9.96 0.49
C ALA A 183 13.02 -10.65 0.79
N ALA A 184 12.68 -11.62 -0.06
CA ALA A 184 11.50 -12.49 0.07
C ALA A 184 11.80 -13.91 -0.46
N GLN A 185 10.99 -14.86 -0.03
CA GLN A 185 10.92 -16.20 -0.62
C GLN A 185 9.67 -16.29 -1.50
N VAL A 186 9.81 -16.86 -2.70
CA VAL A 186 8.72 -17.09 -3.64
C VAL A 186 8.68 -18.56 -4.07
N GLN A 187 7.49 -19.14 -4.21
CA GLN A 187 7.28 -20.49 -4.74
C GLN A 187 6.37 -20.47 -5.96
N GLU A 188 6.47 -21.50 -6.80
CA GLU A 188 5.66 -21.69 -8.02
C GLU A 188 5.81 -20.55 -9.03
N ILE A 189 7.00 -19.92 -9.05
CA ILE A 189 7.44 -18.91 -10.02
C ILE A 189 8.75 -19.38 -10.64
N ALA A 190 8.76 -19.57 -11.96
CA ALA A 190 9.92 -20.11 -12.66
C ALA A 190 11.05 -19.08 -12.86
N ASN A 191 10.72 -17.80 -13.01
CA ASN A 191 11.68 -16.74 -13.26
C ASN A 191 11.10 -15.36 -12.87
N ALA A 192 11.96 -14.34 -12.86
CA ALA A 192 11.60 -12.99 -12.41
C ALA A 192 10.52 -12.30 -13.26
N THR A 193 10.16 -12.78 -14.45
CA THR A 193 9.09 -12.16 -15.26
C THR A 193 7.70 -12.30 -14.61
N GLY A 194 7.51 -13.33 -13.77
CA GLY A 194 6.32 -13.49 -12.95
C GLY A 194 6.32 -12.61 -11.70
N LEU A 195 7.35 -11.79 -11.47
CA LEU A 195 7.46 -10.93 -10.30
C LEU A 195 7.26 -9.46 -10.67
N SER A 196 6.56 -8.74 -9.81
CA SER A 196 6.45 -7.28 -9.86
C SER A 196 6.75 -6.72 -8.48
N PHE A 197 7.92 -6.08 -8.34
CA PHE A 197 8.31 -5.36 -7.13
C PHE A 197 8.08 -3.87 -7.32
N MET A 198 7.38 -3.23 -6.38
CA MET A 198 7.06 -1.82 -6.40
C MET A 198 7.51 -1.13 -5.12
N VAL A 199 8.14 0.03 -5.28
CA VAL A 199 8.50 0.95 -4.18
C VAL A 199 7.66 2.21 -4.37
N ASN A 200 6.78 2.51 -3.42
CA ASN A 200 5.83 3.64 -3.49
C ASN A 200 5.01 3.67 -4.80
N GLY A 201 4.62 2.50 -5.31
CA GLY A 201 3.87 2.34 -6.56
C GLY A 201 4.71 2.36 -7.84
N GLN A 202 6.02 2.63 -7.76
CA GLN A 202 6.93 2.57 -8.91
C GLN A 202 7.59 1.20 -9.04
N ILE A 203 7.50 0.59 -10.22
CA ILE A 203 8.16 -0.68 -10.52
C ILE A 203 9.67 -0.52 -10.36
N THR A 204 10.27 -1.41 -9.57
CA THR A 204 11.70 -1.48 -9.28
C THR A 204 12.23 -2.86 -9.68
N PRO A 205 13.42 -2.95 -10.32
CA PRO A 205 13.99 -4.24 -10.70
C PRO A 205 14.15 -5.19 -9.52
N ILE A 206 13.82 -6.47 -9.74
CA ILE A 206 13.99 -7.54 -8.76
C ILE A 206 14.71 -8.72 -9.41
N THR A 207 15.58 -9.37 -8.64
CA THR A 207 16.29 -10.58 -9.06
C THR A 207 15.66 -11.80 -8.38
N LEU A 208 15.57 -12.91 -9.10
CA LEU A 208 15.17 -14.21 -8.55
C LEU A 208 16.30 -15.21 -8.75
N VAL A 209 16.84 -15.76 -7.65
CA VAL A 209 17.83 -16.85 -7.66
C VAL A 209 17.28 -18.00 -6.84
N GLY A 210 16.94 -19.11 -7.50
CA GLY A 210 16.15 -20.17 -6.88
C GLY A 210 14.81 -19.61 -6.41
N ASN A 211 14.48 -19.81 -5.13
CA ASN A 211 13.26 -19.27 -4.51
C ASN A 211 13.48 -17.90 -3.84
N SER A 212 14.70 -17.35 -3.90
CA SER A 212 15.06 -16.10 -3.22
C SER A 212 14.89 -14.91 -4.16
N ALA A 213 13.94 -14.03 -3.84
CA ALA A 213 13.68 -12.79 -4.55
C ALA A 213 14.32 -11.61 -3.80
N THR A 214 15.22 -10.88 -4.44
CA THR A 214 15.96 -9.76 -3.81
C THR A 214 15.98 -8.51 -4.70
N ALA A 215 15.88 -7.35 -4.05
CA ALA A 215 15.92 -6.05 -4.70
C ALA A 215 16.58 -5.00 -3.81
N THR A 216 17.05 -3.92 -4.42
CA THR A 216 17.47 -2.70 -3.71
C THR A 216 16.43 -1.62 -3.96
N ALA A 217 15.80 -1.15 -2.89
CA ALA A 217 14.83 -0.06 -2.92
C ALA A 217 15.52 1.28 -2.63
N THR A 218 15.16 2.31 -3.40
CA THR A 218 15.50 3.70 -3.08
C THR A 218 14.31 4.34 -2.36
N LEU A 219 14.53 4.73 -1.11
CA LEU A 219 13.51 5.25 -0.21
C LEU A 219 13.39 6.77 -0.32
N GLN A 220 12.17 7.28 -0.18
CA GLN A 220 11.86 8.69 0.02
C GLN A 220 11.78 8.99 1.52
N ASN A 221 12.08 10.22 1.92
CA ASN A 221 12.00 10.63 3.33
C ASN A 221 10.59 10.36 3.88
N GLY A 222 10.50 9.74 5.06
CA GLY A 222 9.26 9.28 5.67
C GLY A 222 8.90 7.83 5.33
N GLN A 223 7.60 7.52 5.34
CA GLN A 223 7.10 6.16 5.16
C GLN A 223 7.15 5.73 3.69
N ASN A 224 7.73 4.56 3.43
CA ASN A 224 7.78 3.92 2.12
C ASN A 224 7.02 2.60 2.16
N THR A 225 6.28 2.29 1.10
CA THR A 225 5.60 1.00 0.93
C THR A 225 6.33 0.18 -0.12
N LEU A 226 6.80 -1.00 0.28
CA LEU A 226 7.48 -1.96 -0.58
C LEU A 226 6.52 -3.13 -0.80
N MET A 227 6.12 -3.36 -2.05
CA MET A 227 5.13 -4.37 -2.42
C MET A 227 5.74 -5.34 -3.42
N LEU A 228 5.59 -6.64 -3.17
CA LEU A 228 5.97 -7.70 -4.10
C LEU A 228 4.73 -8.50 -4.49
N SER A 229 4.51 -8.61 -5.80
CA SER A 229 3.51 -9.48 -6.40
C SER A 229 4.20 -10.60 -7.19
N ALA A 230 3.72 -11.83 -7.02
CA ALA A 230 4.13 -13.00 -7.79
C ALA A 230 2.92 -13.55 -8.54
N THR A 231 3.03 -13.71 -9.85
CA THR A 231 1.95 -14.16 -10.74
C THR A 231 2.42 -15.31 -11.62
N ASN A 232 1.62 -16.38 -11.67
CA ASN A 232 1.73 -17.43 -12.68
C ASN A 232 0.37 -17.63 -13.37
N ALA A 233 0.25 -18.63 -14.25
CA ALA A 233 -1.00 -18.91 -14.97
C ALA A 233 -2.20 -19.27 -14.06
N CYS A 234 -1.94 -19.52 -12.78
CA CYS A 234 -2.82 -20.18 -11.84
C CYS A 234 -3.18 -19.28 -10.65
N GLY A 235 -2.62 -18.07 -10.61
CA GLY A 235 -3.00 -17.03 -9.67
C GLY A 235 -1.90 -16.01 -9.42
N THR A 236 -2.21 -15.13 -8.47
CA THR A 236 -1.32 -14.08 -8.00
C THR A 236 -1.33 -14.06 -6.46
N ASP A 237 -0.15 -13.99 -5.83
CA ASP A 237 -0.03 -13.65 -4.42
C ASP A 237 0.77 -12.36 -4.28
N THR A 238 0.31 -11.48 -3.39
CA THR A 238 0.88 -10.14 -3.20
C THR A 238 1.05 -9.86 -1.72
N LYS A 239 2.22 -9.33 -1.35
CA LYS A 239 2.56 -8.94 0.02
C LYS A 239 3.23 -7.57 0.03
N SER A 240 3.08 -6.85 1.13
CA SER A 240 3.72 -5.55 1.31
C SER A 240 4.24 -5.37 2.72
N ILE A 241 5.28 -4.54 2.84
CA ILE A 241 5.78 -4.02 4.11
C ILE A 241 5.92 -2.50 4.03
N GLN A 242 6.03 -1.87 5.18
CA GLN A 242 6.36 -0.46 5.32
C GLN A 242 7.75 -0.29 5.93
N VAL A 243 8.52 0.66 5.41
CA VAL A 243 9.84 1.06 5.92
C VAL A 243 9.85 2.58 6.04
N ASN A 244 10.18 3.10 7.23
CA ASN A 244 10.29 4.52 7.47
C ASN A 244 11.75 4.97 7.30
N TYR A 245 12.02 5.85 6.34
CA TYR A 245 13.35 6.40 6.12
C TYR A 245 13.45 7.78 6.77
N VAL A 246 14.34 7.92 7.76
CA VAL A 246 14.66 9.20 8.40
C VAL A 246 16.17 9.43 8.22
N PRO A 247 16.59 10.30 7.28
CA PRO A 247 18.00 10.58 7.04
C PRO A 247 18.73 10.99 8.33
N CYS A 248 19.89 10.38 8.58
CA CYS A 248 20.77 10.85 9.65
C CYS A 248 21.42 12.17 9.22
N THR A 249 20.98 13.30 9.78
CA THR A 249 21.62 14.60 9.52
C THR A 249 22.72 14.86 10.55
N THR A 250 23.96 15.06 10.11
CA THR A 250 25.04 15.53 10.99
C THR A 250 24.71 16.92 11.52
N PRO A 251 25.05 17.25 12.78
CA PRO A 251 24.90 18.60 13.29
C PRO A 251 25.71 19.61 12.46
N SER A 252 25.26 20.87 12.43
CA SER A 252 26.05 21.98 11.90
C SER A 252 25.89 23.21 12.77
N VAL A 253 27.00 23.88 13.05
CA VAL A 253 27.12 25.10 13.86
C VAL A 253 27.74 26.19 12.99
N SER A 254 27.04 27.32 12.87
CA SER A 254 27.54 28.53 12.21
C SER A 254 27.36 29.71 13.14
N VAL A 255 28.47 30.30 13.59
CA VAL A 255 28.43 31.46 14.50
C VAL A 255 28.40 32.74 13.68
N GLN A 256 27.45 33.63 13.97
CA GLN A 256 27.44 34.95 13.32
C GLN A 256 28.50 35.85 13.98
N ASN A 257 29.17 36.68 13.18
CA ASN A 257 30.30 37.56 13.58
C ASN A 257 31.60 36.84 13.98
N THR A 258 32.24 36.13 13.07
CA THR A 258 33.57 35.50 13.29
C THR A 258 34.74 36.49 13.37
N ASN A 259 34.51 37.79 13.16
CA ASN A 259 35.55 38.81 13.27
C ASN A 259 35.61 39.29 14.71
N ASN A 260 36.72 39.07 15.42
CA ASN A 260 37.04 39.55 16.77
C ASN A 260 36.41 40.92 17.09
N SER A 261 35.15 40.93 17.53
CA SER A 261 34.42 42.16 17.70
C SER A 261 34.83 42.78 19.03
N THR A 262 35.28 44.02 19.01
CA THR A 262 35.47 44.79 20.24
C THR A 262 34.13 45.38 20.65
N VAL A 263 33.68 45.05 21.86
CA VAL A 263 32.45 45.59 22.45
C VAL A 263 32.79 46.39 23.71
N THR A 264 31.97 47.39 24.00
CA THR A 264 32.10 48.28 25.18
C THR A 264 31.11 47.95 26.29
N SER A 265 30.21 46.99 26.06
CA SER A 265 29.25 46.49 27.04
C SER A 265 29.64 45.09 27.51
N ALA A 266 29.54 44.85 28.82
CA ALA A 266 29.71 43.51 29.40
C ALA A 266 28.59 42.54 28.99
N SER A 267 27.39 43.05 28.67
CA SER A 267 26.29 42.23 28.17
C SER A 267 26.45 42.04 26.66
N TYR A 268 26.57 40.78 26.24
CA TYR A 268 26.71 40.38 24.84
C TYR A 268 25.65 39.35 24.46
N VAL A 269 24.97 39.58 23.34
CA VAL A 269 23.98 38.63 22.80
C VAL A 269 24.66 37.75 21.75
N LEU A 270 24.84 36.48 22.08
CA LEU A 270 25.28 35.46 21.15
C LEU A 270 24.14 35.12 20.19
N ASN A 271 24.42 35.14 18.88
CA ASN A 271 23.53 34.61 17.84
C ASN A 271 24.32 33.62 16.97
N ALA A 272 23.79 32.42 16.82
CA ALA A 272 24.35 31.38 15.95
C ALA A 272 23.24 30.60 15.26
N THR A 273 23.54 29.97 14.14
CA THR A 273 22.67 29.01 13.49
C THR A 273 23.16 27.60 13.81
N VAL A 274 22.31 26.78 14.43
CA VAL A 274 22.60 25.39 14.81
C VAL A 274 21.52 24.49 14.22
N THR A 275 21.91 23.46 13.46
CA THR A 275 20.99 22.51 12.81
C THR A 275 21.34 21.06 13.13
N GLY A 276 20.40 20.13 12.89
CA GLY A 276 20.62 18.69 13.09
C GLY A 276 20.58 18.21 14.54
N VAL A 277 20.18 19.06 15.50
CA VAL A 277 20.15 18.74 16.94
C VAL A 277 18.93 19.35 17.63
N THR A 278 18.57 18.77 18.77
CA THR A 278 17.64 19.36 19.76
C THR A 278 18.40 20.23 20.76
N GLN A 279 17.72 21.07 21.54
CA GLN A 279 18.39 21.91 22.55
C GLN A 279 19.22 21.11 23.57
N ALA A 280 18.76 19.91 23.95
CA ALA A 280 19.47 19.01 24.87
C ALA A 280 20.78 18.44 24.30
N GLN A 281 20.96 18.53 22.98
CA GLN A 281 22.13 18.06 22.23
C GLN A 281 23.14 19.18 21.92
N VAL A 282 22.91 20.37 22.49
CA VAL A 282 23.79 21.54 22.35
C VAL A 282 24.41 21.90 23.69
N SER A 283 25.68 22.28 23.67
CA SER A 283 26.36 22.88 24.81
C SER A 283 27.02 24.19 24.38
N VAL A 284 26.96 25.19 25.26
CA VAL A 284 27.57 26.50 25.07
C VAL A 284 28.45 26.78 26.28
N THR A 285 29.68 27.23 26.05
CA THR A 285 30.59 27.66 27.13
C THR A 285 31.10 29.06 26.86
N LEU A 286 31.33 29.83 27.93
CA LEU A 286 32.00 31.13 27.93
C LEU A 286 33.23 31.01 28.82
N ASN A 287 34.43 31.19 28.26
CA ASN A 287 35.72 31.04 28.95
C ASN A 287 35.84 29.67 29.66
N GLY A 288 35.30 28.61 29.05
CA GLY A 288 35.27 27.26 29.60
C GLY A 288 34.16 26.99 30.62
N ILE A 289 33.37 28.00 31.01
CA ILE A 289 32.26 27.86 31.95
C ILE A 289 30.96 27.59 31.18
N PRO A 290 30.17 26.55 31.53
CA PRO A 290 28.89 26.26 30.87
C PRO A 290 27.89 27.43 30.98
N VAL A 291 27.27 27.77 29.85
CA VAL A 291 26.15 28.72 29.75
C VAL A 291 24.87 27.90 29.69
N ASN A 292 24.09 27.91 30.78
CA ASN A 292 22.90 27.05 30.91
C ASN A 292 21.62 27.68 30.32
N ASN A 293 21.63 29.00 30.16
CA ASN A 293 20.48 29.84 29.83
C ASN A 293 20.56 30.36 28.38
N PHE A 294 20.69 29.42 27.45
CA PHE A 294 20.54 29.65 26.01
C PHE A 294 19.20 29.12 25.52
N THR A 295 18.79 29.53 24.33
CA THR A 295 17.57 29.05 23.67
C THR A 295 17.87 28.67 22.23
N LEU A 296 17.39 27.50 21.80
CA LEU A 296 17.41 27.08 20.40
C LEU A 296 15.97 27.14 19.85
N ASN A 297 15.65 28.18 19.09
CA ASN A 297 14.35 28.35 18.45
C ASN A 297 14.46 28.03 16.95
N GLY A 298 13.97 26.85 16.55
CA GLY A 298 14.23 26.29 15.23
C GLY A 298 15.73 26.04 15.05
N SER A 299 16.35 26.75 14.12
CA SER A 299 17.80 26.72 13.91
C SER A 299 18.56 27.88 14.57
N ASN A 300 17.88 28.84 15.20
CA ASN A 300 18.54 30.01 15.78
C ASN A 300 18.86 29.77 17.25
N LEU A 301 20.14 29.77 17.57
CA LEU A 301 20.65 29.73 18.94
C LEU A 301 20.92 31.16 19.42
N SER A 302 20.35 31.51 20.57
CA SER A 302 20.61 32.79 21.23
C SER A 302 20.95 32.60 22.71
N ALA A 303 21.90 33.38 23.23
CA ALA A 303 22.23 33.42 24.65
C ALA A 303 22.68 34.82 25.08
N SER A 304 22.33 35.24 26.30
CA SER A 304 22.90 36.45 26.91
C SER A 304 24.14 36.08 27.72
N LEU A 305 25.28 36.65 27.34
CA LEU A 305 26.59 36.39 27.93
C LEU A 305 27.05 37.59 28.76
N ALA A 306 27.70 37.32 29.89
CA ALA A 306 28.34 38.32 30.74
C ALA A 306 29.85 38.24 30.54
N LEU A 307 30.40 39.15 29.74
CA LEU A 307 31.81 39.17 29.38
C LEU A 307 32.68 39.69 30.54
N THR A 308 33.87 39.13 30.68
CA THR A 308 34.92 39.67 31.55
C THR A 308 35.81 40.63 30.75
N PRO A 309 36.34 41.71 31.35
CA PRO A 309 37.26 42.61 30.64
C PRO A 309 38.40 41.85 29.96
N GLY A 310 38.69 42.18 28.69
CA GLY A 310 39.68 41.49 27.87
C GLY A 310 39.06 40.48 26.89
N ALA A 311 39.84 39.45 26.53
CA ALA A 311 39.43 38.43 25.57
C ALA A 311 38.46 37.43 26.20
N ASN A 312 37.35 37.17 25.51
CA ASN A 312 36.36 36.17 25.88
C ASN A 312 36.22 35.16 24.75
N HIS A 313 36.24 33.88 25.10
CA HIS A 313 36.14 32.77 24.15
C HIS A 313 34.85 31.99 24.38
N VAL A 314 34.00 31.96 23.36
CA VAL A 314 32.72 31.25 23.35
C VAL A 314 32.84 30.01 22.49
N VAL A 315 32.44 28.86 23.02
CA VAL A 315 32.43 27.59 22.28
C VAL A 315 31.02 27.03 22.26
N ILE A 316 30.52 26.71 21.07
CA ILE A 316 29.26 26.02 20.84
C ILE A 316 29.59 24.63 20.29
N VAL A 317 29.02 23.61 20.91
CA VAL A 317 29.15 22.22 20.50
C VAL A 317 27.77 21.65 20.28
N ALA A 318 27.54 21.06 19.10
CA ALA A 318 26.31 20.36 18.77
C ALA A 318 26.63 18.90 18.45
N GLN A 319 25.98 17.96 19.13
CA GLN A 319 26.25 16.53 18.97
C GLN A 319 24.97 15.71 18.96
N ASN A 320 24.84 14.84 17.95
CA ASN A 320 23.82 13.79 17.94
C ASN A 320 24.47 12.43 17.66
N THR A 321 23.67 11.39 17.47
CA THR A 321 24.15 10.04 17.15
C THR A 321 24.78 9.92 15.77
N CYS A 322 24.52 10.88 14.86
CA CYS A 322 25.04 10.92 13.49
C CYS A 322 26.40 11.64 13.40
N GLY A 323 26.75 12.50 14.35
CA GLY A 323 27.99 13.27 14.32
C GLY A 323 28.06 14.41 15.33
N PHE A 324 29.04 15.28 15.12
CA PHE A 324 29.37 16.41 15.98
C PHE A 324 29.85 17.58 15.13
N ASP A 325 29.52 18.81 15.52
CA ASP A 325 30.12 20.03 14.98
C ASP A 325 30.40 21.06 16.08
N ARG A 326 31.37 21.94 15.84
CA ARG A 326 31.88 22.92 16.80
C ARG A 326 32.05 24.29 16.17
N GLY A 327 31.53 25.31 16.84
CA GLY A 327 31.75 26.72 16.53
C GLY A 327 32.49 27.44 17.65
N ASP A 328 33.48 28.24 17.30
CA ASP A 328 34.25 29.07 18.22
C ASP A 328 34.07 30.56 17.86
N LEU A 329 33.96 31.41 18.88
CA LEU A 329 33.82 32.85 18.74
C LEU A 329 34.68 33.56 19.78
N ASN A 330 35.48 34.53 19.33
CA ASN A 330 36.28 35.39 20.19
C ASN A 330 35.70 36.80 20.23
N VAL A 331 35.47 37.34 21.43
CA VAL A 331 34.94 38.69 21.65
C VAL A 331 35.87 39.44 22.60
N MET A 332 36.30 40.65 22.22
CA MET A 332 37.09 41.52 23.08
C MET A 332 36.17 42.50 23.81
N TYR A 333 36.08 42.41 25.14
CA TYR A 333 35.36 43.39 25.95
C TYR A 333 36.31 44.46 26.48
N GLN A 334 36.22 45.65 25.91
CA GLN A 334 37.01 46.80 26.33
C GLN A 334 36.17 47.73 27.21
N ASN A 335 36.37 47.63 28.53
CA ASN A 335 35.77 48.54 29.50
C ASN A 335 36.60 49.84 29.57
N CYS A 336 36.45 50.72 28.58
CA CYS A 336 37.05 52.05 28.62
C CYS A 336 36.06 53.05 29.24
N THR A 337 36.48 53.74 30.28
CA THR A 337 35.80 54.95 30.76
C THR A 337 36.35 56.16 30.01
N ALA A 338 35.47 57.02 29.47
CA ALA A 338 35.90 58.23 28.79
C ALA A 338 36.62 59.18 29.79
N PRO A 339 37.69 59.87 29.37
CA PRO A 339 38.32 60.89 30.19
C PRO A 339 37.32 61.99 30.54
N GLN A 340 37.38 62.49 31.77
CA GLN A 340 36.54 63.60 32.23
C GLN A 340 37.45 64.75 32.63
N VAL A 341 37.26 65.89 31.98
CA VAL A 341 38.04 67.12 32.20
C VAL A 341 37.22 68.09 33.02
N THR A 342 37.76 68.57 34.12
CA THR A 342 37.20 69.68 34.90
C THR A 342 38.28 70.72 35.08
N VAL A 343 38.10 71.89 34.48
CA VAL A 343 39.02 73.02 34.65
C VAL A 343 38.69 73.72 35.95
N GLY A 344 39.70 74.06 36.75
CA GLY A 344 39.52 74.86 37.96
C GLY A 344 38.93 76.24 37.65
N THR A 345 38.46 76.96 38.68
CA THR A 345 37.95 78.32 38.51
C THR A 345 39.02 79.22 37.89
N MET A 346 38.77 79.71 36.68
CA MET A 346 39.63 80.70 36.03
C MET A 346 39.23 82.11 36.49
N SER A 347 40.20 82.97 36.80
CA SER A 347 39.93 84.39 37.03
C SER A 347 39.85 85.12 35.69
N ASP A 348 38.82 85.94 35.50
CA ASP A 348 38.63 86.74 34.28
C ASP A 348 39.69 87.84 34.12
N THR A 349 40.48 88.13 35.16
CA THR A 349 41.59 89.09 35.13
C THR A 349 42.67 88.69 36.13
N VAL A 350 43.93 88.73 35.72
CA VAL A 350 45.09 88.50 36.60
C VAL A 350 46.01 89.71 36.64
N ALA A 351 46.53 90.05 37.82
CA ALA A 351 47.40 91.21 38.03
C ALA A 351 48.89 90.93 37.77
N GLN A 352 49.26 89.66 37.60
CA GLN A 352 50.63 89.22 37.31
C GLN A 352 50.65 88.47 35.98
N GLY A 353 51.76 88.57 35.23
CA GLY A 353 51.92 87.92 33.92
C GLY A 353 52.04 86.38 33.96
N ILE A 354 51.76 85.75 35.10
CA ILE A 354 51.82 84.29 35.29
C ILE A 354 50.49 83.82 35.88
N LEU A 355 49.85 82.85 35.22
CA LEU A 355 48.65 82.15 35.68
C LEU A 355 48.99 80.70 36.03
N THR A 356 48.65 80.26 37.25
CA THR A 356 48.67 78.83 37.59
C THR A 356 47.37 78.20 37.10
N TYR A 357 47.46 77.41 36.03
CA TYR A 357 46.35 76.67 35.44
C TYR A 357 46.27 75.27 36.07
N THR A 358 45.11 74.94 36.64
CA THR A 358 44.83 73.61 37.19
C THR A 358 43.61 72.98 36.52
N ALA A 359 43.72 71.69 36.19
CA ALA A 359 42.61 70.90 35.68
C ALA A 359 42.63 69.50 36.31
N SER A 360 41.46 69.00 36.69
CA SER A 360 41.28 67.61 37.08
C SER A 360 40.91 66.78 35.85
N LEU A 361 41.71 65.75 35.57
CA LEU A 361 41.58 64.80 34.49
C LEU A 361 41.29 63.42 35.07
N ASN A 362 40.01 63.10 35.26
CA ASN A 362 39.59 61.79 35.72
C ASN A 362 39.63 60.78 34.56
N ASN A 363 39.86 59.50 34.87
CA ASN A 363 40.04 58.41 33.89
C ASN A 363 41.24 58.57 32.94
N MET A 364 42.25 59.36 33.32
CA MET A 364 43.53 59.48 32.61
C MET A 364 44.69 58.93 33.48
N PRO A 365 45.14 57.67 33.28
CA PRO A 365 46.15 57.07 34.15
C PRO A 365 47.58 57.59 33.89
N SER A 366 47.83 58.24 32.75
CA SER A 366 49.14 58.77 32.37
C SER A 366 49.01 60.10 31.63
N VAL A 367 50.15 60.77 31.41
CA VAL A 367 50.22 62.01 30.61
C VAL A 367 49.98 61.80 29.11
N GLN A 368 49.98 60.55 28.64
CA GLN A 368 49.91 60.23 27.23
C GLN A 368 48.53 60.61 26.67
N GLY A 369 48.53 61.45 25.63
CA GLY A 369 47.30 61.96 25.01
C GLY A 369 46.79 63.29 25.59
N ILE A 370 47.41 63.84 26.64
CA ILE A 370 47.08 65.18 27.14
C ILE A 370 47.79 66.23 26.28
N GLY A 371 47.04 67.16 25.70
CA GLY A 371 47.57 68.34 25.02
C GLY A 371 47.19 69.62 25.75
N LEU A 372 48.17 70.46 26.12
CA LEU A 372 47.93 71.80 26.66
C LEU A 372 48.53 72.84 25.73
N THR A 373 47.74 73.86 25.37
CA THR A 373 48.23 75.00 24.57
C THR A 373 47.84 76.33 25.21
N LEU A 374 48.73 77.32 25.05
CA LEU A 374 48.50 78.72 25.39
C LEU A 374 48.66 79.53 24.09
N ASN A 375 47.60 80.22 23.68
CA ASN A 375 47.56 81.02 22.44
C ASN A 375 48.00 80.22 21.20
N GLY A 376 47.62 78.94 21.15
CA GLY A 376 47.97 78.01 20.07
C GLY A 376 49.38 77.44 20.12
N GLN A 377 50.21 77.82 21.11
CA GLN A 377 51.54 77.23 21.33
C GLN A 377 51.49 76.12 22.36
N SER A 378 52.15 74.99 22.10
CA SER A 378 52.21 73.86 23.03
C SER A 378 52.93 74.22 24.32
N VAL A 379 52.30 73.92 25.45
CA VAL A 379 52.89 74.04 26.78
C VAL A 379 53.38 72.65 27.18
N SER A 380 54.70 72.45 27.20
CA SER A 380 55.32 71.18 27.57
C SER A 380 55.72 71.09 29.05
N ASN A 381 55.82 72.23 29.73
CA ASN A 381 56.23 72.31 31.13
C ASN A 381 55.00 72.37 32.06
N TYR A 382 54.31 71.24 32.17
CA TYR A 382 53.25 71.02 33.16
C TYR A 382 53.56 69.76 33.97
N SER A 383 53.05 69.74 35.20
CA SER A 383 53.06 68.57 36.06
C SER A 383 51.72 67.85 35.96
N TYR A 384 51.76 66.52 35.96
CA TYR A 384 50.59 65.67 36.04
C TYR A 384 50.77 64.62 37.11
N MET A 385 49.93 64.68 38.14
CA MET A 385 50.02 63.74 39.26
C MET A 385 48.62 63.44 39.77
N ASN A 386 48.31 62.15 39.93
CA ASN A 386 47.05 61.66 40.51
C ASN A 386 45.79 62.30 39.91
N GLY A 387 45.72 62.45 38.58
CA GLY A 387 44.53 63.02 37.93
C GLY A 387 44.48 64.55 37.95
N VAL A 388 45.52 65.24 38.38
CA VAL A 388 45.57 66.72 38.38
C VAL A 388 46.72 67.19 37.49
N LEU A 389 46.38 68.01 36.50
CA LEU A 389 47.33 68.77 35.69
C LEU A 389 47.52 70.16 36.32
N SER A 390 48.78 70.58 36.48
CA SER A 390 49.14 71.92 36.95
C SER A 390 50.27 72.50 36.09
N ALA A 391 50.05 73.69 35.54
CA ALA A 391 50.99 74.41 34.68
C ALA A 391 51.06 75.88 35.06
N ASN A 392 52.26 76.48 35.02
CA ASN A 392 52.42 77.93 35.12
C ASN A 392 52.50 78.51 33.70
N LEU A 393 51.50 79.31 33.34
CA LEU A 393 51.31 79.89 32.02
C LEU A 393 51.74 81.36 32.02
N ASN A 394 52.73 81.69 31.20
CA ASN A 394 53.18 83.08 31.01
C ASN A 394 52.25 83.77 30.02
N LEU A 395 51.36 84.62 30.52
CA LEU A 395 50.35 85.28 29.70
C LEU A 395 50.94 86.43 28.90
N ALA A 396 50.44 86.62 27.67
CA ALA A 396 50.70 87.83 26.90
C ALA A 396 49.76 88.96 27.34
N ASN A 397 50.12 90.21 27.05
CA ASN A 397 49.19 91.33 27.25
C ASN A 397 47.96 91.16 26.34
N GLY A 398 46.77 91.30 26.92
CA GLY A 398 45.49 91.13 26.23
C GLY A 398 44.85 89.76 26.47
N ASP A 399 43.99 89.34 25.55
CA ASP A 399 43.25 88.07 25.67
C ASP A 399 44.19 86.87 25.49
N ASN A 400 44.03 85.87 26.35
CA ASN A 400 44.78 84.63 26.28
C ASN A 400 43.80 83.46 26.18
N THR A 401 44.09 82.49 25.29
CA THR A 401 43.29 81.28 25.13
C THR A 401 44.07 80.07 25.61
N VAL A 402 43.51 79.33 26.56
CA VAL A 402 44.07 78.06 27.05
C VAL A 402 43.19 76.92 26.54
N ILE A 403 43.79 75.95 25.86
CA ILE A 403 43.08 74.77 25.35
C ILE A 403 43.73 73.52 25.94
N LEU A 404 42.90 72.69 26.57
CA LEU A 404 43.24 71.36 27.06
C LEU A 404 42.48 70.33 26.21
N THR A 405 43.21 69.45 25.53
CA THR A 405 42.67 68.40 24.64
C THR A 405 43.03 67.02 25.12
#